data_AF-A0A0S8HBA0-F1
#
_entry.id   AF-A0A0S8HBA0-F1
#
_cell.length_a   1.000
_cell.length_b   1.000
_cell.length_c   1.000
_cell.angle_alpha   90.00
_cell.angle_beta   90.00
_cell.angle_gamma   90.00
#
_symmetry.space_group_name_H-M   'P 1'
#
loop_
_entity.id
_entity.type
_entity.pdbx_description
1 polymer ?
#
loop_
_entity_poly.entity_id
_entity_poly.type
_entity_poly.pdbx_seq_one_letter_code
_entity_poly.pdbx_strand_id
1 'polypeptide(L)'
;MRSLVLILLIFSLTSGRTSSQDGTNWRGPESNGVYSEIGLMNGWSAEGPQVLWYYNRLGGGYSSPVFASDKIYLTGMEGTTGYLYCLSSNGKLLWKKTYGPEWSESYPGSRTSPKIVGGKVYMMSARGGLVCMDAGNGNILWSKDLLKDFGGKNISWGMTENMVVYGDKIICTPGDTRNNIIALNRHDGSLIWSSRGKGENSAYCSPLFIKHNGKALIITHTANNILGLDADNGNLLWSYPHTNQYSVHANTPIYSNGSVYCFSGYGRGGVKLKLSDDGSSITKEWTNRTMDSRFGGAVMVNGFIYGSGDYNREWQCIDWRTGKQVHTSTVVGKGTVIYADGKLFCYSERGELAMMRPLSDRFELLGKARVGMGSGPHWTHPVIHESILYIRHGNTLIAYKIK
;
A
#
# COMPACT_ATOMS: atom_id res chain seq x y z
N MET A 1 -0.45 -73.30 25.38
CA MET A 1 -1.13 -72.05 24.98
C MET A 1 -0.48 -70.89 25.72
N ARG A 2 0.36 -70.10 25.05
CA ARG A 2 0.89 -68.83 25.57
C ARG A 2 0.57 -67.76 24.53
N SER A 3 -0.31 -66.83 24.88
CA SER A 3 -0.76 -65.74 24.01
C SER A 3 0.26 -64.59 24.05
N LEU A 4 0.73 -64.18 22.87
CA LEU A 4 1.49 -62.95 22.67
C LEU A 4 0.50 -61.81 22.42
N VAL A 5 0.54 -60.76 23.25
CA VAL A 5 -0.22 -59.51 23.03
C VAL A 5 0.69 -58.55 22.27
N LEU A 6 0.31 -58.20 21.04
CA LEU A 6 0.99 -57.22 20.20
C LEU A 6 0.33 -55.85 20.41
N ILE A 7 1.02 -54.92 21.08
CA ILE A 7 0.56 -53.54 21.25
C ILE A 7 1.00 -52.74 20.03
N LEU A 8 0.04 -52.34 19.19
CA LEU A 8 0.26 -51.39 18.09
C LEU A 8 0.30 -49.96 18.65
N LEU A 9 1.48 -49.32 18.62
CA LEU A 9 1.61 -47.88 18.86
C LEU A 9 1.20 -47.12 17.60
N ILE A 10 0.07 -46.41 17.66
CA ILE A 10 -0.36 -45.48 16.61
C ILE A 10 0.34 -44.15 16.86
N PHE A 11 1.39 -43.86 16.07
CA PHE A 11 2.00 -42.54 16.00
C PHE A 11 1.11 -41.61 15.17
N SER A 12 0.29 -40.80 15.85
CA SER A 12 -0.42 -39.69 15.22
C SER A 12 0.57 -38.60 14.83
N LEU A 13 1.00 -38.62 13.56
CA LEU A 13 1.67 -37.50 12.91
C LEU A 13 0.72 -36.30 12.88
N THR A 14 0.80 -35.44 13.88
CA THR A 14 0.22 -34.10 13.80
C THR A 14 1.03 -33.34 12.76
N SER A 15 0.54 -33.29 11.52
CA SER A 15 0.98 -32.32 10.52
C SER A 15 0.70 -30.94 11.10
N GLY A 16 1.68 -30.36 11.77
CA GLY A 16 1.67 -28.93 12.09
C GLY A 16 1.47 -28.23 10.76
N ARG A 17 0.34 -27.53 10.60
CA ARG A 17 0.22 -26.51 9.57
C ARG A 17 1.35 -25.54 9.86
N THR A 18 2.45 -25.65 9.14
CA THR A 18 3.31 -24.50 8.89
C THR A 18 2.42 -23.52 8.16
N SER A 19 1.73 -22.70 8.94
CA SER A 19 1.25 -21.40 8.48
C SER A 19 2.50 -20.70 7.97
N SER A 20 2.78 -20.80 6.67
CA SER A 20 3.33 -19.68 5.94
C SER A 20 2.52 -18.48 6.42
N GLN A 21 3.04 -17.69 7.35
CA GLN A 21 2.37 -16.46 7.72
C GLN A 21 2.43 -15.60 6.47
N ASP A 22 1.34 -15.63 5.70
CA ASP A 22 1.19 -14.78 4.54
C ASP A 22 1.47 -13.35 5.00
N GLY A 23 2.47 -12.74 4.37
CA GLY A 23 2.94 -11.45 4.81
C GLY A 23 1.89 -10.37 4.62
N THR A 24 1.94 -9.30 5.41
CA THR A 24 1.02 -8.17 5.26
C THR A 24 1.22 -7.49 3.92
N ASN A 25 0.17 -6.91 3.34
CA ASN A 25 0.28 -6.18 2.08
C ASN A 25 -0.31 -4.77 2.23
N TRP A 26 0.38 -3.80 1.62
CA TRP A 26 -0.09 -2.42 1.53
C TRP A 26 -1.40 -2.39 0.73
N ARG A 27 -2.46 -1.75 1.25
CA ARG A 27 -3.82 -1.75 0.67
C ARG A 27 -4.47 -3.14 0.61
N GLY A 28 -4.34 -3.92 1.68
CA GLY A 28 -5.09 -5.16 1.86
C GLY A 28 -4.44 -6.37 1.17
N PRO A 29 -5.11 -7.55 1.21
CA PRO A 29 -4.49 -8.84 0.88
C PRO A 29 -3.82 -8.90 -0.49
N GLU A 30 -4.43 -8.30 -1.52
CA GLU A 30 -3.95 -8.33 -2.91
C GLU A 30 -3.29 -7.02 -3.37
N SER A 31 -2.95 -6.14 -2.42
CA SER A 31 -2.35 -4.82 -2.68
C SER A 31 -3.16 -3.85 -3.55
N ASN A 32 -4.46 -4.04 -3.65
CA ASN A 32 -5.35 -3.32 -4.58
C ASN A 32 -6.42 -2.45 -3.89
N GLY A 33 -6.49 -2.48 -2.56
CA GLY A 33 -7.50 -1.76 -1.76
C GLY A 33 -8.86 -2.44 -1.71
N VAL A 34 -8.96 -3.69 -2.17
CA VAL A 34 -10.16 -4.53 -2.12
C VAL A 34 -10.00 -5.54 -0.98
N TYR A 35 -10.96 -5.54 -0.06
CA TYR A 35 -11.00 -6.41 1.10
C TYR A 35 -12.16 -7.40 0.97
N SER A 36 -12.01 -8.61 1.55
CA SER A 36 -12.90 -9.75 1.33
C SER A 36 -14.03 -9.87 2.37
N GLU A 37 -14.09 -8.97 3.35
CA GLU A 37 -15.14 -8.92 4.35
C GLU A 37 -16.53 -8.82 3.72
N ILE A 38 -17.49 -9.52 4.34
CA ILE A 38 -18.90 -9.58 3.94
C ILE A 38 -19.84 -9.36 5.12
N GLY A 39 -21.07 -8.95 4.82
CA GLY A 39 -22.09 -8.69 5.83
C GLY A 39 -21.77 -7.45 6.66
N LEU A 40 -21.16 -6.45 6.02
CA LEU A 40 -20.91 -5.13 6.60
C LEU A 40 -22.20 -4.31 6.60
N MET A 41 -22.31 -3.36 7.52
CA MET A 41 -23.47 -2.47 7.63
C MET A 41 -23.79 -1.75 6.31
N ASN A 42 -25.08 -1.44 6.10
CA ASN A 42 -25.58 -0.78 4.89
C ASN A 42 -25.56 0.75 4.94
N GLY A 43 -24.73 1.34 5.81
CA GLY A 43 -24.64 2.77 6.02
C GLY A 43 -24.47 3.16 7.47
N TRP A 44 -24.36 4.47 7.71
CA TRP A 44 -24.34 5.09 9.04
C TRP A 44 -24.96 6.49 8.96
N SER A 45 -25.43 6.98 10.10
CA SER A 45 -25.98 8.34 10.24
C SER A 45 -24.88 9.41 10.17
N ALA A 46 -25.25 10.69 10.32
CA ALA A 46 -24.29 11.80 10.26
C ALA A 46 -23.23 11.76 11.37
N GLU A 47 -23.53 11.07 12.48
CA GLU A 47 -22.61 10.82 13.59
C GLU A 47 -21.48 9.83 13.22
N GLY A 48 -21.66 9.06 12.15
CA GLY A 48 -20.69 8.06 11.69
C GLY A 48 -20.82 6.71 12.38
N PRO A 49 -19.96 5.74 11.99
CA PRO A 49 -19.92 4.44 12.64
C PRO A 49 -19.42 4.58 14.09
N GLN A 50 -19.85 3.67 14.96
CA GLN A 50 -19.44 3.65 16.37
C GLN A 50 -17.92 3.48 16.49
N VAL A 51 -17.27 4.34 17.28
CA VAL A 51 -15.87 4.16 17.69
C VAL A 51 -15.80 3.05 18.73
N LEU A 52 -15.00 2.00 18.45
CA LEU A 52 -14.71 0.92 19.38
C LEU A 52 -13.60 1.32 20.37
N TRP A 53 -12.53 1.89 19.84
CA TRP A 53 -11.40 2.42 20.60
C TRP A 53 -10.55 3.35 19.73
N TYR A 54 -9.66 4.11 20.35
CA TYR A 54 -8.64 4.88 19.66
C TYR A 54 -7.32 4.88 20.45
N TYR A 55 -6.21 5.09 19.74
CA TYR A 55 -4.88 5.33 20.32
C TYR A 55 -4.30 6.62 19.73
N ASN A 56 -4.10 7.66 20.55
CA ASN A 56 -3.81 9.04 20.13
C ASN A 56 -2.36 9.50 20.38
N ARG A 57 -1.42 8.55 20.52
CA ARG A 57 -0.01 8.81 20.87
C ARG A 57 0.97 8.21 19.84
N LEU A 58 0.63 8.24 18.55
CA LEU A 58 1.47 7.68 17.47
C LEU A 58 2.54 8.63 16.94
N GLY A 59 2.51 9.91 17.29
CA GLY A 59 3.30 10.92 16.59
C GLY A 59 2.83 11.17 15.15
N GLY A 60 3.50 12.09 14.45
CA GLY A 60 3.12 12.53 13.11
C GLY A 60 3.34 11.45 12.02
N GLY A 61 2.42 11.36 11.06
CA GLY A 61 2.61 10.52 9.88
C GLY A 61 1.33 10.01 9.24
N TYR A 62 1.52 9.19 8.22
CA TYR A 62 0.52 8.79 7.23
C TYR A 62 0.52 7.29 6.93
N SER A 63 1.21 6.47 7.74
CA SER A 63 1.25 5.02 7.59
C SER A 63 -0.10 4.40 7.96
N SER A 64 -0.58 3.51 7.09
CA SER A 64 -1.72 2.65 7.37
C SER A 64 -1.31 1.57 8.38
N PRO A 65 -2.24 1.15 9.27
CA PRO A 65 -1.99 0.04 10.18
C PRO A 65 -1.87 -1.28 9.41
N VAL A 66 -0.99 -2.16 9.87
CA VAL A 66 -0.90 -3.54 9.38
C VAL A 66 -1.05 -4.52 10.52
N PHE A 67 -1.61 -5.70 10.22
CA PHE A 67 -2.06 -6.67 11.20
C PHE A 67 -1.29 -7.97 11.05
N ALA A 68 -0.65 -8.44 12.14
CA ALA A 68 0.07 -9.71 12.14
C ALA A 68 0.14 -10.27 13.56
N SER A 69 -0.11 -11.57 13.72
CA SER A 69 -0.02 -12.26 15.02
C SER A 69 -0.77 -11.51 16.14
N ASP A 70 -2.04 -11.17 15.88
CA ASP A 70 -2.97 -10.45 16.79
C ASP A 70 -2.50 -9.06 17.27
N LYS A 71 -1.56 -8.46 16.53
CA LYS A 71 -0.99 -7.15 16.81
C LYS A 71 -1.16 -6.20 15.64
N ILE A 72 -1.16 -4.92 15.96
CA ILE A 72 -1.28 -3.82 15.01
C ILE A 72 0.05 -3.07 14.97
N TYR A 73 0.58 -2.87 13.78
CA TYR A 73 1.85 -2.19 13.57
C TYR A 73 1.67 -0.97 12.68
N LEU A 74 2.32 0.13 13.05
CA LEU A 74 2.33 1.36 12.27
C LEU A 74 3.51 2.25 12.65
N THR A 75 3.94 3.07 11.70
CA THR A 75 5.07 4.01 11.89
C THR A 75 4.59 5.36 12.38
N GLY A 76 5.45 6.16 13.00
CA GLY A 76 5.11 7.49 13.49
C GLY A 76 6.34 8.30 13.81
N MET A 77 6.24 9.63 13.79
CA MET A 77 7.37 10.52 14.01
C MET A 77 7.15 11.38 15.25
N GLU A 78 8.16 11.45 16.12
CA GLU A 78 8.21 12.39 17.23
C GLU A 78 9.50 13.21 17.12
N GLY A 79 9.37 14.54 17.05
CA GLY A 79 10.47 15.42 16.68
C GLY A 79 10.97 15.10 15.27
N THR A 80 12.22 14.64 15.17
CA THR A 80 12.87 14.22 13.91
C THR A 80 13.07 12.71 13.84
N THR A 81 12.56 11.96 14.82
CA THR A 81 12.83 10.52 14.98
C THR A 81 11.60 9.71 14.62
N GLY A 82 11.81 8.71 13.76
CA GLY A 82 10.81 7.72 13.40
C GLY A 82 10.74 6.56 14.39
N TYR A 83 9.52 6.12 14.68
CA TYR A 83 9.20 5.01 15.58
C TYR A 83 8.25 4.01 14.93
N LEU A 84 8.51 2.72 15.16
CA LEU A 84 7.56 1.65 14.95
C LEU A 84 6.77 1.43 16.25
N TYR A 85 5.44 1.53 16.17
CA TYR A 85 4.52 1.23 17.25
C TYR A 85 3.95 -0.16 17.03
N CYS A 86 3.88 -0.94 18.11
CA CYS A 86 3.14 -2.19 18.15
C CYS A 86 2.05 -2.07 19.21
N LEU A 87 0.80 -2.23 18.78
CA LEU A 87 -0.39 -2.21 19.62
C LEU A 87 -0.99 -3.61 19.69
N SER A 88 -1.70 -3.90 20.77
CA SER A 88 -2.63 -5.04 20.82
C SER A 88 -3.85 -4.79 19.91
N SER A 89 -4.62 -5.85 19.65
CA SER A 89 -5.90 -5.79 18.92
C SER A 89 -6.92 -4.80 19.51
N ASN A 90 -6.84 -4.49 20.82
CA ASN A 90 -7.67 -3.48 21.49
C ASN A 90 -7.01 -2.10 21.64
N GLY A 91 -5.92 -1.83 20.90
CA GLY A 91 -5.31 -0.50 20.81
C GLY A 91 -4.38 -0.12 21.96
N LYS A 92 -4.02 -1.04 22.87
CA LYS A 92 -3.04 -0.78 23.92
C LYS A 92 -1.62 -0.86 23.33
N LEU A 93 -0.77 0.10 23.69
CA LEU A 93 0.64 0.06 23.32
C LEU A 93 1.32 -1.14 23.99
N LEU A 94 1.92 -2.02 23.19
CA LEU A 94 2.76 -3.12 23.67
C LEU A 94 4.22 -2.70 23.72
N TRP A 95 4.71 -2.09 22.64
CA TRP A 95 6.04 -1.51 22.59
C TRP A 95 6.15 -0.43 21.51
N LYS A 96 7.20 0.38 21.63
CA LYS A 96 7.59 1.42 20.68
C LYS A 96 9.11 1.39 20.52
N LYS A 97 9.60 1.33 19.28
CA LYS A 97 11.05 1.28 18.99
C LYS A 97 11.41 2.26 17.88
N THR A 98 12.54 2.93 18.03
CA THR A 98 13.06 3.85 17.01
C THR A 98 13.66 3.08 15.84
N TYR A 99 13.46 3.59 14.63
CA TYR A 99 14.13 3.12 13.42
C TYR A 99 15.09 4.16 12.83
N GLY A 100 15.31 5.27 13.54
CA GLY A 100 16.23 6.34 13.13
C GLY A 100 15.54 7.61 12.64
N PRO A 101 16.28 8.47 11.93
CA PRO A 101 15.78 9.76 11.46
C PRO A 101 14.65 9.67 10.45
N GLU A 102 13.72 10.62 10.53
CA GLU A 102 12.55 10.72 9.66
C GLU A 102 12.44 12.12 9.01
N TRP A 103 11.50 12.28 8.08
CA TRP A 103 11.27 13.53 7.36
C TRP A 103 10.53 14.58 8.20
N SER A 104 11.27 15.63 8.55
CA SER A 104 10.80 16.75 9.39
C SER A 104 10.65 18.08 8.64
N GLU A 105 10.75 18.07 7.31
CA GLU A 105 10.60 19.26 6.46
C GLU A 105 9.13 19.39 6.00
N SER A 106 8.88 19.90 4.79
CA SER A 106 7.54 20.07 4.23
C SER A 106 6.72 18.77 4.30
N TYR A 107 5.53 18.85 4.91
CA TYR A 107 4.63 17.72 5.17
C TYR A 107 5.27 16.62 6.06
N PRO A 108 5.63 16.97 7.31
CA PRO A 108 6.42 16.14 8.20
C PRO A 108 5.68 14.89 8.65
N GLY A 109 6.44 13.81 8.87
CA GLY A 109 5.93 12.56 9.46
C GLY A 109 6.32 11.31 8.68
N SER A 110 6.13 10.16 9.33
CA SER A 110 6.31 8.85 8.69
C SER A 110 5.34 8.64 7.53
N ARG A 111 5.78 7.95 6.47
CA ARG A 111 5.02 7.86 5.20
C ARG A 111 4.90 6.46 4.61
N THR A 112 5.59 5.48 5.21
CA THR A 112 5.64 4.08 4.77
C THR A 112 4.91 3.19 5.77
N SER A 113 4.00 2.35 5.28
CA SER A 113 3.36 1.32 6.08
C SER A 113 4.26 0.07 6.18
N PRO A 114 4.37 -0.56 7.37
CA PRO A 114 5.28 -1.70 7.52
C PRO A 114 4.85 -2.92 6.69
N LYS A 115 5.83 -3.64 6.14
CA LYS A 115 5.65 -4.97 5.54
C LYS A 115 6.09 -6.02 6.58
N ILE A 116 5.20 -6.92 6.97
CA ILE A 116 5.50 -7.97 7.95
C ILE A 116 5.48 -9.32 7.26
N VAL A 117 6.54 -10.09 7.38
CA VAL A 117 6.60 -11.46 6.84
C VAL A 117 7.68 -12.26 7.58
N GLY A 118 7.36 -13.51 7.94
CA GLY A 118 8.33 -14.39 8.60
C GLY A 118 8.90 -13.83 9.91
N GLY A 119 8.05 -13.20 10.72
CA GLY A 119 8.43 -12.58 11.99
C GLY A 119 9.30 -11.32 11.88
N LYS A 120 9.46 -10.76 10.69
CA LYS A 120 10.26 -9.55 10.44
C LYS A 120 9.39 -8.41 9.93
N VAL A 121 9.75 -7.19 10.29
CA VAL A 121 9.12 -5.94 9.84
C VAL A 121 10.10 -5.20 8.94
N TYR A 122 9.64 -4.83 7.76
CA TYR A 122 10.40 -4.08 6.76
C TYR A 122 9.73 -2.74 6.48
N MET A 123 10.53 -1.68 6.45
CA MET A 123 10.03 -0.33 6.24
C MET A 123 11.18 0.63 5.91
N MET A 124 10.82 1.72 5.24
CA MET A 124 11.76 2.76 4.83
C MET A 124 11.34 4.10 5.43
N SER A 125 12.31 4.85 5.97
CA SER A 125 12.12 6.25 6.35
C SER A 125 12.15 7.15 5.11
N ALA A 126 11.51 8.31 5.19
CA ALA A 126 11.53 9.31 4.13
C ALA A 126 12.88 10.05 4.01
N ARG A 127 13.88 9.64 4.81
CA ARG A 127 15.30 9.97 4.65
C ARG A 127 16.10 8.89 3.91
N GLY A 128 15.46 7.82 3.44
CA GLY A 128 16.10 6.72 2.71
C GLY A 128 16.64 5.59 3.60
N GLY A 129 16.38 5.62 4.91
CA GLY A 129 16.79 4.54 5.81
C GLY A 129 15.85 3.34 5.68
N LEU A 130 16.33 2.24 5.10
CA LEU A 130 15.64 0.96 5.04
C LEU A 130 16.04 0.12 6.26
N VAL A 131 15.06 -0.39 7.00
CA VAL A 131 15.30 -1.23 8.18
C VAL A 131 14.55 -2.55 8.07
N CYS A 132 15.18 -3.60 8.58
CA CYS A 132 14.53 -4.84 8.98
C CYS A 132 14.56 -4.94 10.50
N MET A 133 13.42 -5.15 11.11
CA MET A 133 13.26 -5.25 12.55
C MET A 133 12.59 -6.58 12.93
N ASP A 134 12.88 -7.07 14.13
CA ASP A 134 12.17 -8.21 14.71
C ASP A 134 10.72 -7.81 15.07
N ALA A 135 9.72 -8.54 14.59
CA ALA A 135 8.31 -8.21 14.85
C ALA A 135 7.86 -8.49 16.29
N GLY A 136 8.61 -9.30 17.04
CA GLY A 136 8.34 -9.64 18.42
C GLY A 136 8.74 -8.53 19.39
N ASN A 137 9.96 -8.00 19.24
CA ASN A 137 10.57 -7.04 20.18
C ASN A 137 10.95 -5.68 19.57
N GLY A 138 10.89 -5.54 18.24
CA GLY A 138 11.20 -4.30 17.52
C GLY A 138 12.69 -3.95 17.46
N ASN A 139 13.60 -4.88 17.71
CA ASN A 139 15.04 -4.64 17.53
C ASN A 139 15.39 -4.63 16.05
N ILE A 140 16.30 -3.73 15.65
CA ILE A 140 16.84 -3.70 14.29
C ILE A 140 17.71 -4.94 14.10
N LEU A 141 17.42 -5.72 13.05
CA LEU A 141 18.19 -6.89 12.62
C LEU A 141 19.26 -6.49 11.60
N TRP A 142 18.90 -5.62 10.65
CA TRP A 142 19.82 -4.99 9.72
C TRP A 142 19.22 -3.67 9.20
N SER A 143 20.08 -2.79 8.67
CA SER A 143 19.68 -1.53 8.05
C SER A 143 20.54 -1.18 6.84
N LYS A 144 19.97 -0.41 5.90
CA LYS A 144 20.64 0.19 4.75
C LYS A 144 20.25 1.65 4.59
N ASP A 145 21.16 2.47 4.09
CA ASP A 145 20.88 3.85 3.70
C ASP A 145 20.82 3.90 2.19
N LEU A 146 19.63 4.05 1.62
CA LEU A 146 19.45 3.99 0.17
C LEU A 146 20.16 5.13 -0.58
N LEU A 147 20.36 6.28 0.08
CA LEU A 147 21.02 7.43 -0.50
C LEU A 147 22.53 7.22 -0.50
N LYS A 148 23.09 6.78 0.63
CA LYS A 148 24.53 6.57 0.79
C LYS A 148 25.02 5.30 0.09
N ASP A 149 24.32 4.19 0.28
CA ASP A 149 24.79 2.86 -0.15
C ASP A 149 24.57 2.64 -1.66
N PHE A 150 23.59 3.33 -2.26
CA PHE A 150 23.21 3.13 -3.67
C PHE A 150 23.27 4.41 -4.51
N GLY A 151 23.67 5.54 -3.94
CA GLY A 151 23.84 6.82 -4.66
C GLY A 151 22.54 7.57 -4.93
N GLY A 152 21.42 7.12 -4.34
CA GLY A 152 20.14 7.81 -4.46
C GLY A 152 20.20 9.25 -3.96
N LYS A 153 19.24 10.06 -4.40
CA LYS A 153 19.04 11.42 -3.88
C LYS A 153 17.68 11.50 -3.22
N ASN A 154 17.61 12.22 -2.11
CA ASN A 154 16.32 12.49 -1.52
C ASN A 154 15.50 13.41 -2.45
N ILE A 155 14.18 13.22 -2.40
CA ILE A 155 13.21 13.88 -3.27
C ILE A 155 12.46 14.98 -2.50
N SER A 156 11.76 15.86 -3.21
CA SER A 156 11.23 17.13 -2.69
C SER A 156 10.40 17.03 -1.40
N TRP A 157 9.72 15.91 -1.16
CA TRP A 157 8.89 15.68 0.04
C TRP A 157 9.24 14.39 0.77
N GLY A 158 10.49 13.97 0.68
CA GLY A 158 11.01 12.75 1.30
C GLY A 158 10.62 11.48 0.55
N MET A 159 11.50 10.48 0.56
CA MET A 159 11.23 9.19 -0.09
C MET A 159 10.01 8.48 0.50
N THR A 160 9.28 7.73 -0.32
CA THR A 160 8.27 6.80 0.19
C THR A 160 8.03 5.69 -0.83
N GLU A 161 7.90 4.47 -0.34
CA GLU A 161 7.40 3.30 -1.04
C GLU A 161 7.10 2.24 0.01
N ASN A 162 5.97 1.54 -0.13
CA ASN A 162 5.68 0.38 0.70
C ASN A 162 6.43 -0.82 0.11
N MET A 163 7.05 -1.60 0.99
CA MET A 163 7.98 -2.66 0.59
C MET A 163 7.26 -3.84 -0.06
N VAL A 164 7.74 -4.22 -1.24
CA VAL A 164 7.35 -5.46 -1.92
C VAL A 164 8.34 -6.55 -1.58
N VAL A 165 7.82 -7.71 -1.18
CA VAL A 165 8.63 -8.91 -0.92
C VAL A 165 8.27 -9.98 -1.93
N TYR A 166 9.29 -10.52 -2.61
CA TYR A 166 9.17 -11.62 -3.57
C TYR A 166 10.24 -12.66 -3.29
N GLY A 167 9.85 -13.83 -2.77
CA GLY A 167 10.78 -14.80 -2.22
C GLY A 167 11.64 -14.16 -1.12
N ASP A 168 12.96 -14.23 -1.30
CA ASP A 168 13.93 -13.62 -0.39
C ASP A 168 14.32 -12.18 -0.77
N LYS A 169 13.64 -11.58 -1.75
CA LYS A 169 13.94 -10.23 -2.25
C LYS A 169 13.02 -9.19 -1.60
N ILE A 170 13.58 -8.05 -1.22
CA ILE A 170 12.87 -6.81 -0.99
C ILE A 170 13.20 -5.83 -2.12
N ILE A 171 12.18 -5.28 -2.77
CA ILE A 171 12.34 -4.38 -3.91
C ILE A 171 12.34 -2.94 -3.43
N CYS A 172 13.33 -2.17 -3.88
CA CYS A 172 13.47 -0.76 -3.52
C CYS A 172 13.84 0.12 -4.72
N THR A 173 13.49 1.41 -4.64
CA THR A 173 13.76 2.42 -5.68
C THR A 173 14.65 3.55 -5.13
N PRO A 174 15.99 3.37 -5.05
CA PRO A 174 16.89 4.46 -4.64
C PRO A 174 16.85 5.66 -5.58
N GLY A 175 16.60 5.42 -6.87
CA GLY A 175 16.47 6.49 -7.88
C GLY A 175 17.80 7.05 -8.39
N ASP A 176 18.85 6.24 -8.46
CA ASP A 176 20.16 6.62 -9.03
C ASP A 176 20.33 6.15 -10.50
N THR A 177 21.31 6.71 -11.21
CA THR A 177 21.67 6.34 -12.61
C THR A 177 22.19 4.92 -12.80
N ARG A 178 22.75 4.31 -11.75
CA ARG A 178 23.27 2.94 -11.73
C ARG A 178 22.37 2.00 -10.93
N ASN A 179 21.85 2.50 -9.81
CA ASN A 179 20.98 1.75 -8.90
C ASN A 179 19.58 2.36 -8.88
N ASN A 180 18.92 2.37 -10.04
CA ASN A 180 17.61 3.00 -10.15
C ASN A 180 16.57 2.22 -9.36
N ILE A 181 16.57 0.89 -9.54
CA ILE A 181 15.77 -0.09 -8.80
C ILE A 181 16.70 -1.21 -8.37
N ILE A 182 16.54 -1.71 -7.16
CA ILE A 182 17.37 -2.79 -6.60
C ILE A 182 16.49 -3.86 -5.96
N ALA A 183 17.04 -5.07 -5.85
CA ALA A 183 16.56 -6.06 -4.91
C ALA A 183 17.63 -6.35 -3.87
N LEU A 184 17.24 -6.31 -2.61
CA LEU A 184 18.08 -6.74 -1.50
C LEU A 184 17.59 -8.07 -0.95
N ASN A 185 18.49 -8.86 -0.39
CA ASN A 185 18.14 -10.03 0.40
C ASN A 185 17.45 -9.57 1.67
N ARG A 186 16.20 -10.01 1.88
CA ARG A 186 15.39 -9.60 3.02
C ARG A 186 15.93 -10.10 4.36
N HIS A 187 16.84 -11.07 4.37
CA HIS A 187 17.38 -11.66 5.59
C HIS A 187 18.58 -10.89 6.16
N ASP A 188 19.41 -10.31 5.31
CA ASP A 188 20.66 -9.65 5.72
C ASP A 188 20.91 -8.27 5.05
N GLY A 189 20.05 -7.85 4.12
CA GLY A 189 20.16 -6.59 3.39
C GLY A 189 21.24 -6.58 2.30
N SER A 190 21.86 -7.71 1.97
CA SER A 190 22.85 -7.80 0.88
C SER A 190 22.19 -7.53 -0.48
N LEU A 191 22.94 -6.94 -1.43
CA LEU A 191 22.44 -6.67 -2.77
C LEU A 191 22.32 -7.98 -3.56
N ILE A 192 21.13 -8.25 -4.13
CA ILE A 192 20.90 -9.39 -5.02
C ILE A 192 21.06 -8.94 -6.48
N TRP A 193 20.35 -7.90 -6.89
CA TRP A 193 20.49 -7.31 -8.22
C TRP A 193 20.27 -5.81 -8.18
N SER A 194 20.82 -5.12 -9.18
CA SER A 194 20.65 -3.70 -9.41
C SER A 194 20.30 -3.44 -10.87
N SER A 195 19.29 -2.62 -11.09
CA SER A 195 18.83 -2.20 -12.40
C SER A 195 19.10 -0.73 -12.62
N ARG A 196 19.73 -0.41 -13.75
CA ARG A 196 19.92 0.99 -14.18
C ARG A 196 18.60 1.67 -14.57
N GLY A 197 17.54 0.89 -14.81
CA GLY A 197 16.21 1.40 -15.18
C GLY A 197 16.30 2.48 -16.25
N LYS A 198 15.77 3.66 -15.93
CA LYS A 198 15.92 4.88 -16.74
C LYS A 198 16.89 5.90 -16.13
N GLY A 199 17.51 5.56 -15.01
CA GLY A 199 18.45 6.40 -14.28
C GLY A 199 17.80 7.66 -13.69
N GLU A 200 16.56 7.53 -13.24
CA GLU A 200 15.71 8.63 -12.77
C GLU A 200 15.48 8.57 -11.26
N ASN A 201 15.25 9.74 -10.65
CA ASN A 201 14.85 9.83 -9.25
C ASN A 201 13.63 8.95 -8.95
N SER A 202 13.53 8.51 -7.70
CA SER A 202 12.34 7.83 -7.18
C SER A 202 11.12 8.77 -7.22
N ALA A 203 9.92 8.18 -7.24
CA ALA A 203 8.69 8.94 -7.48
C ALA A 203 7.52 8.56 -6.58
N TYR A 204 7.81 8.24 -5.31
CA TYR A 204 6.81 7.97 -4.26
C TYR A 204 5.95 6.70 -4.50
N CYS A 205 6.25 5.93 -5.55
CA CYS A 205 5.44 4.79 -5.99
C CYS A 205 5.76 3.55 -5.16
N SER A 206 4.74 2.96 -4.54
CA SER A 206 4.89 1.59 -4.03
C SER A 206 4.83 0.62 -5.22
N PRO A 207 5.87 -0.18 -5.48
CA PRO A 207 5.88 -1.08 -6.63
C PRO A 207 4.74 -2.10 -6.58
N LEU A 208 4.34 -2.59 -7.74
CA LEU A 208 3.41 -3.70 -7.90
C LEU A 208 4.20 -4.95 -8.31
N PHE A 209 4.06 -6.03 -7.55
CA PHE A 209 4.49 -7.36 -7.97
C PHE A 209 3.32 -8.10 -8.64
N ILE A 210 3.57 -8.70 -9.79
CA ILE A 210 2.58 -9.55 -10.48
C ILE A 210 3.22 -10.85 -10.97
N LYS A 211 2.38 -11.87 -11.13
CA LYS A 211 2.68 -13.05 -11.96
C LYS A 211 1.87 -12.96 -13.24
N HIS A 212 2.52 -12.66 -14.35
CA HIS A 212 1.92 -12.60 -15.68
C HIS A 212 2.28 -13.86 -16.47
N ASN A 213 1.31 -14.73 -16.72
CA ASN A 213 1.51 -16.01 -17.42
C ASN A 213 2.69 -16.83 -16.87
N GLY A 214 2.85 -16.86 -15.54
CA GLY A 214 3.93 -17.55 -14.85
C GLY A 214 5.22 -16.74 -14.67
N LYS A 215 5.39 -15.60 -15.37
CA LYS A 215 6.55 -14.72 -15.22
C LYS A 215 6.35 -13.71 -14.09
N ALA A 216 7.34 -13.59 -13.23
CA ALA A 216 7.35 -12.65 -12.12
C ALA A 216 7.85 -11.26 -12.57
N LEU A 217 7.01 -10.24 -12.39
CA LEU A 217 7.32 -8.87 -12.82
C LEU A 217 7.17 -7.88 -11.66
N ILE A 218 8.01 -6.85 -11.69
CA ILE A 218 7.87 -5.64 -10.88
C ILE A 218 7.47 -4.50 -11.79
N ILE A 219 6.42 -3.77 -11.42
CA ILE A 219 5.98 -2.56 -12.10
C ILE A 219 6.04 -1.39 -11.13
N THR A 220 6.71 -0.31 -11.51
CA THR A 220 6.86 0.88 -10.67
C THR A 220 6.94 2.16 -11.50
N HIS A 221 6.95 3.31 -10.84
CA HIS A 221 7.25 4.61 -11.45
C HIS A 221 8.57 5.17 -10.92
N THR A 222 9.33 5.76 -11.83
CA THR A 222 10.37 6.75 -11.56
C THR A 222 9.88 8.12 -12.00
N ALA A 223 10.70 9.16 -11.83
CA ALA A 223 10.29 10.56 -12.03
C ALA A 223 9.59 10.84 -13.38
N ASN A 224 9.98 10.16 -14.45
CA ASN A 224 9.44 10.41 -15.79
C ASN A 224 8.91 9.15 -16.50
N ASN A 225 9.04 7.96 -15.92
CA ASN A 225 8.73 6.70 -16.59
C ASN A 225 8.00 5.70 -15.70
N ILE A 226 7.11 4.94 -16.33
CA ILE A 226 6.61 3.65 -15.84
C ILE A 226 7.62 2.60 -16.28
N LEU A 227 8.00 1.71 -15.38
CA LEU A 227 8.99 0.66 -15.64
C LEU A 227 8.38 -0.71 -15.37
N GLY A 228 8.65 -1.66 -16.26
CA GLY A 228 8.40 -3.08 -16.04
C GLY A 228 9.73 -3.83 -16.03
N LEU A 229 9.99 -4.53 -14.93
CA LEU A 229 11.21 -5.27 -14.70
C LEU A 229 10.92 -6.75 -14.48
N ASP A 230 11.84 -7.59 -14.90
CA ASP A 230 11.90 -8.98 -14.46
C ASP A 230 12.24 -9.02 -12.96
N ALA A 231 11.39 -9.66 -12.16
CA ALA A 231 11.54 -9.65 -10.70
C ALA A 231 12.70 -10.51 -10.20
N ASP A 232 13.15 -11.49 -11.00
CA ASP A 232 14.20 -12.42 -10.59
C ASP A 232 15.59 -11.83 -10.77
N ASN A 233 15.82 -11.08 -11.87
CA ASN A 233 17.14 -10.58 -12.23
C ASN A 233 17.23 -9.04 -12.37
N GLY A 234 16.13 -8.31 -12.31
CA GLY A 234 16.11 -6.84 -12.39
C GLY A 234 16.29 -6.28 -13.81
N ASN A 235 16.25 -7.12 -14.84
CA ASN A 235 16.31 -6.66 -16.23
C ASN A 235 15.12 -5.76 -16.53
N LEU A 236 15.38 -4.57 -17.07
CA LEU A 236 14.34 -3.71 -17.62
C LEU A 236 13.77 -4.37 -18.87
N LEU A 237 12.49 -4.72 -18.85
CA LEU A 237 11.79 -5.32 -19.98
C LEU A 237 11.20 -4.24 -20.88
N TRP A 238 10.55 -3.25 -20.27
CA TRP A 238 9.92 -2.15 -20.99
C TRP A 238 9.83 -0.89 -20.13
N SER A 239 9.65 0.24 -20.79
CA SER A 239 9.40 1.53 -20.14
C SER A 239 8.36 2.33 -20.92
N TYR A 240 7.60 3.18 -20.24
CA TYR A 240 6.63 4.08 -20.87
C TYR A 240 6.73 5.49 -20.27
N PRO A 241 6.90 6.57 -21.07
CA PRO A 241 6.97 7.93 -20.56
C PRO A 241 5.68 8.37 -19.86
N HIS A 242 5.80 8.76 -18.59
CA HIS A 242 4.69 9.22 -17.78
C HIS A 242 5.14 10.29 -16.77
N THR A 243 5.05 11.56 -17.19
CA THR A 243 5.55 12.71 -16.43
C THR A 243 4.42 13.54 -15.82
N ASN A 244 4.69 14.19 -14.70
CA ASN A 244 3.93 15.35 -14.23
C ASN A 244 4.86 16.42 -13.66
N GLN A 245 4.33 17.61 -13.39
CA GLN A 245 5.12 18.79 -13.03
C GLN A 245 5.95 18.65 -11.73
N TYR A 246 5.68 17.64 -10.90
CA TYR A 246 6.34 17.43 -9.61
C TYR A 246 7.01 16.06 -9.46
N SER A 247 7.03 15.23 -10.51
CA SER A 247 7.53 13.85 -10.46
C SER A 247 6.88 13.01 -9.34
N VAL A 248 5.60 13.26 -9.04
CA VAL A 248 4.86 12.56 -7.97
C VAL A 248 3.98 11.47 -8.58
N HIS A 249 4.34 10.22 -8.31
CA HIS A 249 3.65 9.04 -8.85
C HIS A 249 3.26 8.08 -7.71
N ALA A 250 2.57 8.59 -6.69
CA ALA A 250 2.32 7.90 -5.43
C ALA A 250 1.20 6.85 -5.44
N ASN A 251 0.66 6.48 -6.61
CA ASN A 251 -0.34 5.43 -6.71
C ASN A 251 0.30 4.11 -7.15
N THR A 252 -0.02 3.02 -6.43
CA THR A 252 0.31 1.67 -6.89
C THR A 252 -0.41 1.37 -8.21
N PRO A 253 0.28 0.83 -9.23
CA PRO A 253 -0.36 0.37 -10.46
C PRO A 253 -1.45 -0.66 -10.20
N ILE A 254 -2.45 -0.74 -11.09
CA ILE A 254 -3.51 -1.75 -11.05
C ILE A 254 -3.26 -2.76 -12.16
N TYR A 255 -3.23 -4.04 -11.84
CA TYR A 255 -3.11 -5.11 -12.84
C TYR A 255 -4.41 -5.92 -12.93
N SER A 256 -4.89 -6.16 -14.15
CA SER A 256 -6.05 -7.01 -14.41
C SER A 256 -6.05 -7.48 -15.86
N ASN A 257 -6.38 -8.76 -16.09
CA ASN A 257 -6.56 -9.35 -17.42
C ASN A 257 -5.41 -9.05 -18.40
N GLY A 258 -4.16 -9.20 -17.95
CA GLY A 258 -2.97 -9.00 -18.79
C GLY A 258 -2.60 -7.54 -19.09
N SER A 259 -3.32 -6.57 -18.53
CA SER A 259 -3.00 -5.15 -18.65
C SER A 259 -2.69 -4.53 -17.30
N VAL A 260 -1.82 -3.52 -17.31
CA VAL A 260 -1.54 -2.65 -16.17
C VAL A 260 -2.08 -1.25 -16.43
N TYR A 261 -2.69 -0.64 -15.42
CA TYR A 261 -3.13 0.74 -15.42
C TYR A 261 -2.32 1.54 -14.41
N CYS A 262 -1.68 2.60 -14.88
CA CYS A 262 -0.91 3.51 -14.05
C CYS A 262 -1.43 4.93 -14.19
N PHE A 263 -1.49 5.65 -13.09
CA PHE A 263 -2.15 6.95 -13.03
C PHE A 263 -1.52 7.85 -11.98
N SER A 264 -1.63 9.17 -12.20
CA SER A 264 -0.99 10.16 -11.36
C SER A 264 -1.75 11.48 -11.36
N GLY A 265 -1.55 12.24 -10.29
CA GLY A 265 -2.21 13.53 -10.08
C GLY A 265 -1.69 14.64 -10.96
N TYR A 266 -2.03 15.87 -10.59
CA TYR A 266 -1.60 17.07 -11.29
C TYR A 266 -2.01 17.11 -12.77
N GLY A 267 -3.24 16.67 -13.08
CA GLY A 267 -3.80 16.65 -14.44
C GLY A 267 -3.16 15.63 -15.38
N ARG A 268 -2.28 14.75 -14.89
CA ARG A 268 -1.66 13.71 -15.73
C ARG A 268 -2.68 12.64 -16.13
N GLY A 269 -3.51 12.19 -15.19
CA GLY A 269 -4.44 11.09 -15.43
C GLY A 269 -3.71 9.75 -15.49
N GLY A 270 -4.26 8.80 -16.24
CA GLY A 270 -3.70 7.46 -16.38
C GLY A 270 -3.60 6.91 -17.79
N VAL A 271 -2.87 5.81 -17.88
CA VAL A 271 -2.64 5.03 -19.10
C VAL A 271 -2.81 3.55 -18.78
N LYS A 272 -3.51 2.84 -19.66
CA LYS A 272 -3.59 1.38 -19.63
C LYS A 272 -2.66 0.79 -20.69
N LEU A 273 -1.80 -0.11 -20.26
CA LEU A 273 -0.79 -0.78 -21.06
C LEU A 273 -1.06 -2.29 -21.04
N LYS A 274 -1.27 -2.89 -22.20
CA LYS A 274 -1.36 -4.34 -22.37
C LYS A 274 0.03 -4.93 -22.40
N LEU A 275 0.28 -5.97 -21.61
CA LEU A 275 1.52 -6.73 -21.65
C LEU A 275 1.46 -7.74 -22.81
N SER A 276 2.59 -8.00 -23.47
CA SER A 276 2.74 -9.21 -24.29
C SER A 276 2.67 -10.46 -23.42
N ASP A 277 2.36 -11.62 -24.00
CA ASP A 277 2.15 -12.86 -23.23
C ASP A 277 3.34 -13.26 -22.34
N ASP A 278 4.56 -12.91 -22.76
CA ASP A 278 5.83 -13.14 -22.05
C ASP A 278 6.24 -11.96 -21.14
N GLY A 279 5.39 -10.94 -21.04
CA GLY A 279 5.59 -9.71 -20.28
C GLY A 279 6.76 -8.84 -20.73
N SER A 280 7.41 -9.14 -21.86
CA SER A 280 8.63 -8.47 -22.31
C SER A 280 8.38 -7.12 -23.00
N SER A 281 7.15 -6.87 -23.45
CA SER A 281 6.80 -5.64 -24.15
C SER A 281 5.39 -5.17 -23.78
N ILE A 282 5.08 -3.94 -24.20
CA ILE A 282 3.80 -3.29 -23.91
C ILE A 282 3.19 -2.66 -25.16
N THR A 283 1.86 -2.63 -25.18
CA THR A 283 1.08 -1.81 -26.13
C THR A 283 0.12 -0.93 -25.36
N LYS A 284 0.05 0.36 -25.69
CA LYS A 284 -0.92 1.29 -25.09
C LYS A 284 -2.32 0.94 -25.59
N GLU A 285 -3.25 0.67 -24.68
CA GLU A 285 -4.66 0.45 -25.02
C GLU A 285 -5.43 1.77 -25.04
N TRP A 286 -5.37 2.53 -23.94
CA TRP A 286 -6.05 3.82 -23.84
C TRP A 286 -5.41 4.73 -22.79
N THR A 287 -5.76 6.01 -22.83
CA THR A 287 -5.41 7.01 -21.82
C THR A 287 -6.67 7.68 -21.30
N ASN A 288 -6.67 8.06 -20.03
CA ASN A 288 -7.75 8.81 -19.41
C ASN A 288 -7.15 9.99 -18.65
N ARG A 289 -7.62 11.21 -18.89
CA ARG A 289 -7.14 12.43 -18.20
C ARG A 289 -7.87 12.70 -16.89
N THR A 290 -9.04 12.11 -16.70
CA THR A 290 -9.95 12.47 -15.60
C THR A 290 -9.55 11.82 -14.28
N MET A 291 -9.08 10.58 -14.31
CA MET A 291 -8.60 9.81 -13.16
C MET A 291 -7.18 10.24 -12.79
N ASP A 292 -7.06 11.46 -12.28
CA ASP A 292 -5.82 12.11 -11.88
C ASP A 292 -5.64 12.09 -10.36
N SER A 293 -5.72 10.91 -9.73
CA SER A 293 -5.51 10.78 -8.29
C SER A 293 -4.07 11.09 -7.91
N ARG A 294 -3.84 11.94 -6.89
CA ARG A 294 -2.48 12.30 -6.44
C ARG A 294 -1.80 11.18 -5.64
N PHE A 295 -2.50 10.66 -4.64
CA PHE A 295 -2.07 9.54 -3.78
C PHE A 295 -3.26 8.81 -3.14
N GLY A 296 -4.48 9.08 -3.62
CA GLY A 296 -5.70 8.45 -3.11
C GLY A 296 -5.82 6.97 -3.46
N GLY A 297 -5.03 6.54 -4.47
CA GLY A 297 -5.19 5.26 -5.13
C GLY A 297 -6.51 5.18 -5.90
N ALA A 298 -6.83 3.97 -6.33
CA ALA A 298 -8.08 3.59 -6.94
C ALA A 298 -8.30 2.09 -6.68
N VAL A 299 -9.55 1.63 -6.79
CA VAL A 299 -9.92 0.20 -6.71
C VAL A 299 -10.51 -0.25 -8.02
N MET A 300 -10.26 -1.49 -8.39
CA MET A 300 -10.75 -2.13 -9.61
C MET A 300 -11.77 -3.19 -9.23
N VAL A 301 -13.06 -2.95 -9.51
CA VAL A 301 -14.14 -3.87 -9.16
C VAL A 301 -15.05 -4.07 -10.36
N ASN A 302 -15.34 -5.32 -10.71
CA ASN A 302 -16.29 -5.69 -11.76
C ASN A 302 -16.12 -4.96 -13.10
N GLY A 303 -14.86 -4.71 -13.52
CA GLY A 303 -14.57 -4.00 -14.77
C GLY A 303 -14.66 -2.46 -14.70
N PHE A 304 -14.87 -1.88 -13.51
CA PHE A 304 -14.84 -0.43 -13.28
C PHE A 304 -13.79 0.02 -12.25
N ILE A 305 -13.00 1.03 -12.63
CA ILE A 305 -12.05 1.69 -11.74
C ILE A 305 -12.78 2.77 -10.96
N TYR A 306 -12.65 2.76 -9.63
CA TYR A 306 -13.22 3.77 -8.75
C TYR A 306 -12.12 4.51 -7.99
N GLY A 307 -12.21 5.84 -7.95
CA GLY A 307 -11.27 6.71 -7.25
C GLY A 307 -11.62 8.18 -7.42
N SER A 308 -10.86 9.06 -6.79
CA SER A 308 -11.08 10.52 -6.90
C SER A 308 -9.97 11.22 -7.68
N GLY A 309 -10.35 12.24 -8.47
CA GLY A 309 -9.41 13.12 -9.18
C GLY A 309 -8.86 14.25 -8.32
N ASP A 310 -7.62 14.67 -8.58
CA ASP A 310 -6.93 15.78 -7.90
C ASP A 310 -7.40 17.15 -8.43
N TYR A 311 -7.26 17.40 -9.74
CA TYR A 311 -7.71 18.63 -10.38
C TYR A 311 -9.21 18.63 -10.67
N ASN A 312 -9.76 17.49 -11.09
CA ASN A 312 -11.20 17.40 -11.38
C ASN A 312 -12.05 17.39 -10.11
N ARG A 313 -11.48 17.03 -8.95
CA ARG A 313 -12.13 17.04 -7.62
C ARG A 313 -13.43 16.26 -7.54
N GLU A 314 -13.55 15.22 -8.36
CA GLU A 314 -14.70 14.33 -8.43
C GLU A 314 -14.30 12.89 -8.13
N TRP A 315 -15.20 12.15 -7.50
CA TRP A 315 -15.20 10.70 -7.48
C TRP A 315 -15.69 10.18 -8.82
N GLN A 316 -15.03 9.17 -9.36
CA GLN A 316 -15.21 8.73 -10.74
C GLN A 316 -15.36 7.22 -10.83
N CYS A 317 -16.18 6.79 -11.77
CA CYS A 317 -16.25 5.43 -12.28
C CYS A 317 -15.70 5.43 -13.71
N ILE A 318 -14.62 4.69 -13.96
CA ILE A 318 -14.00 4.55 -15.28
C ILE A 318 -14.16 3.11 -15.75
N ASP A 319 -14.67 2.92 -16.96
CA ASP A 319 -14.75 1.60 -17.59
C ASP A 319 -13.33 1.09 -17.95
N TRP A 320 -12.94 -0.08 -17.43
CA TRP A 320 -11.62 -0.69 -17.63
C TRP A 320 -11.30 -1.04 -19.09
N ARG A 321 -12.33 -1.38 -19.87
CA ARG A 321 -12.16 -1.77 -21.27
C ARG A 321 -11.88 -0.55 -22.14
N THR A 322 -12.60 0.54 -21.91
CA THR A 322 -12.64 1.68 -22.81
C THR A 322 -11.91 2.92 -22.31
N GLY A 323 -11.63 3.01 -21.01
CA GLY A 323 -11.07 4.20 -20.36
C GLY A 323 -12.07 5.36 -20.24
N LYS A 324 -13.34 5.14 -20.61
CA LYS A 324 -14.39 6.17 -20.55
C LYS A 324 -14.85 6.38 -19.11
N GLN A 325 -15.03 7.64 -18.75
CA GLN A 325 -15.71 8.02 -17.52
C GLN A 325 -17.21 7.74 -17.69
N VAL A 326 -17.75 6.89 -16.81
CA VAL A 326 -19.15 6.44 -16.85
C VAL A 326 -20.04 7.37 -16.04
N HIS A 327 -19.64 7.67 -14.81
CA HIS A 327 -20.35 8.60 -13.94
C HIS A 327 -19.41 9.20 -12.89
N THR A 328 -19.82 10.32 -12.31
CA THR A 328 -19.07 11.06 -11.28
C THR A 328 -19.91 11.40 -10.06
N SER A 329 -19.24 11.83 -8.99
CA SER A 329 -19.89 12.40 -7.81
C SER A 329 -18.97 13.42 -7.13
N THR A 330 -19.57 14.52 -6.66
CA THR A 330 -18.92 15.56 -5.85
C THR A 330 -19.36 15.51 -4.38
N VAL A 331 -20.14 14.49 -3.99
CA VAL A 331 -20.71 14.35 -2.65
C VAL A 331 -19.63 14.30 -1.56
N VAL A 332 -18.44 13.81 -1.88
CA VAL A 332 -17.29 13.68 -0.99
C VAL A 332 -16.11 14.37 -1.65
N GLY A 333 -15.28 15.09 -0.90
CA GLY A 333 -14.04 15.65 -1.43
C GLY A 333 -13.07 14.56 -1.91
N LYS A 334 -12.04 14.95 -2.69
CA LYS A 334 -10.98 14.02 -3.10
C LYS A 334 -10.32 13.34 -1.90
N GLY A 335 -9.85 12.11 -2.09
CA GLY A 335 -9.13 11.39 -1.05
C GLY A 335 -8.85 9.94 -1.40
N THR A 336 -8.79 9.11 -0.36
CA THR A 336 -8.40 7.69 -0.46
C THR A 336 -9.63 6.79 -0.58
N VAL A 337 -9.46 5.67 -1.28
CA VAL A 337 -10.53 4.69 -1.51
C VAL A 337 -10.09 3.27 -1.22
N ILE A 338 -10.96 2.55 -0.52
CA ILE A 338 -10.95 1.09 -0.38
C ILE A 338 -12.35 0.53 -0.68
N TYR A 339 -12.45 -0.78 -0.89
CA TYR A 339 -13.69 -1.48 -1.20
C TYR A 339 -13.84 -2.74 -0.35
N ALA A 340 -15.06 -3.01 0.12
CA ALA A 340 -15.46 -4.29 0.70
C ALA A 340 -16.98 -4.46 0.59
N ASP A 341 -17.46 -5.70 0.49
CA ASP A 341 -18.88 -6.05 0.60
C ASP A 341 -19.84 -5.21 -0.28
N GLY A 342 -19.48 -4.93 -1.54
CA GLY A 342 -20.32 -4.12 -2.43
C GLY A 342 -20.21 -2.60 -2.21
N LYS A 343 -19.30 -2.13 -1.36
CA LYS A 343 -19.28 -0.74 -0.87
C LYS A 343 -17.88 -0.14 -0.99
N LEU A 344 -17.83 1.10 -1.49
CA LEU A 344 -16.66 1.96 -1.45
C LEU A 344 -16.62 2.70 -0.12
N PHE A 345 -15.48 2.65 0.56
CA PHE A 345 -15.18 3.50 1.72
C PHE A 345 -14.27 4.62 1.25
N CYS A 346 -14.79 5.83 1.35
CA CYS A 346 -14.24 7.04 0.76
C CYS A 346 -13.82 7.99 1.87
N TYR A 347 -12.52 8.25 1.99
CA TYR A 347 -11.98 9.10 3.04
C TYR A 347 -11.27 10.31 2.45
N SER A 348 -11.91 11.47 2.57
CA SER A 348 -11.47 12.71 1.91
C SER A 348 -10.33 13.40 2.65
N GLU A 349 -9.55 14.19 1.91
CA GLU A 349 -8.50 15.05 2.48
C GLU A 349 -9.07 16.14 3.43
N ARG A 350 -10.40 16.31 3.49
CA ARG A 350 -11.12 17.21 4.40
C ARG A 350 -11.66 16.49 5.66
N GLY A 351 -11.38 15.20 5.79
CA GLY A 351 -11.82 14.37 6.92
C GLY A 351 -13.24 13.83 6.78
N GLU A 352 -13.83 13.87 5.58
CA GLU A 352 -15.13 13.25 5.33
C GLU A 352 -14.94 11.74 5.18
N LEU A 353 -15.66 10.96 5.96
CA LEU A 353 -15.72 9.50 5.84
C LEU A 353 -17.09 9.12 5.29
N ALA A 354 -17.11 8.54 4.10
CA ALA A 354 -18.33 8.15 3.42
C ALA A 354 -18.32 6.68 3.00
N MET A 355 -19.50 6.09 3.00
CA MET A 355 -19.77 4.79 2.41
C MET A 355 -20.65 5.01 1.19
N MET A 356 -20.22 4.51 0.03
CA MET A 356 -20.97 4.61 -1.21
C MET A 356 -21.12 3.24 -1.85
N ARG A 357 -22.31 2.92 -2.36
CA ARG A 357 -22.51 1.76 -3.24
C ARG A 357 -22.34 2.21 -4.69
N PRO A 358 -21.38 1.64 -5.44
CA PRO A 358 -21.30 1.88 -6.87
C PRO A 358 -22.42 1.12 -7.58
N LEU A 359 -23.28 1.85 -8.28
CA LEU A 359 -24.28 1.31 -9.20
C LEU A 359 -23.82 1.55 -10.65
N SER A 360 -24.55 1.05 -11.64
CA SER A 360 -24.17 1.19 -13.05
C SER A 360 -24.18 2.64 -13.55
N ASP A 361 -25.00 3.50 -12.95
CA ASP A 361 -25.28 4.87 -13.41
C ASP A 361 -24.94 5.95 -12.37
N ARG A 362 -24.71 5.58 -11.10
CA ARG A 362 -24.47 6.54 -10.01
C ARG A 362 -23.71 5.93 -8.83
N PHE A 363 -23.29 6.81 -7.92
CA PHE A 363 -22.89 6.44 -6.57
C PHE A 363 -24.08 6.65 -5.62
N GLU A 364 -24.56 5.58 -5.00
CA GLU A 364 -25.57 5.69 -3.93
C GLU A 364 -24.85 5.95 -2.60
N LEU A 365 -25.12 7.09 -1.97
CA LEU A 365 -24.57 7.41 -0.65
C LEU A 365 -25.30 6.61 0.43
N LEU A 366 -24.56 5.79 1.17
CA LEU A 366 -25.09 4.98 2.28
C LEU A 366 -24.86 5.65 3.65
N GLY A 367 -23.85 6.50 3.77
CA GLY A 367 -23.56 7.23 4.99
C GLY A 367 -22.40 8.18 4.80
N LYS A 368 -22.42 9.32 5.50
CA LYS A 368 -21.33 10.31 5.50
C LYS A 368 -21.21 10.94 6.87
N ALA A 369 -19.99 10.94 7.39
CA ALA A 369 -19.64 11.54 8.67
C ALA A 369 -18.29 12.24 8.58
N ARG A 370 -17.82 12.81 9.69
CA ARG A 370 -16.52 13.48 9.78
C ARG A 370 -15.61 12.79 10.79
N VAL A 371 -14.37 12.52 10.39
CA VAL A 371 -13.32 12.07 11.31
C VAL A 371 -12.78 13.28 12.07
N GLY A 372 -13.26 13.48 13.29
CA GLY A 372 -12.89 14.62 14.13
C GLY A 372 -11.66 14.43 15.02
N MET A 373 -11.21 13.19 15.24
CA MET A 373 -10.06 12.89 16.10
C MET A 373 -8.76 12.90 15.31
N GLY A 374 -7.65 13.27 15.94
CA GLY A 374 -6.31 13.27 15.33
C GLY A 374 -5.82 14.66 14.96
N SER A 375 -4.76 14.71 14.16
CA SER A 375 -4.12 15.97 13.78
C SER A 375 -3.53 15.94 12.37
N GLY A 376 -3.40 17.13 11.77
CA GLY A 376 -2.75 17.31 10.48
C GLY A 376 -3.63 16.91 9.28
N PRO A 377 -3.02 16.48 8.17
CA PRO A 377 -3.76 16.09 6.97
C PRO A 377 -4.42 14.70 7.05
N HIS A 378 -5.60 14.57 6.44
CA HIS A 378 -6.33 13.30 6.28
C HIS A 378 -5.83 12.50 5.06
N TRP A 379 -4.58 12.04 5.09
CA TRP A 379 -3.93 11.39 3.93
C TRP A 379 -3.71 9.87 4.07
N THR A 380 -4.00 9.29 5.23
CA THR A 380 -3.77 7.85 5.43
C THR A 380 -4.87 7.02 4.77
N HIS A 381 -4.47 5.93 4.10
CA HIS A 381 -5.42 4.97 3.55
C HIS A 381 -6.10 4.18 4.68
N PRO A 382 -7.44 4.07 4.68
CA PRO A 382 -8.14 3.21 5.63
C PRO A 382 -7.80 1.73 5.42
N VAL A 383 -7.98 0.93 6.47
CA VAL A 383 -7.80 -0.52 6.43
C VAL A 383 -9.01 -1.19 7.04
N ILE A 384 -9.49 -2.26 6.41
CA ILE A 384 -10.47 -3.16 7.02
C ILE A 384 -9.73 -4.41 7.49
N HIS A 385 -10.00 -4.81 8.72
CA HIS A 385 -9.51 -6.06 9.27
C HIS A 385 -10.54 -6.58 10.27
N GLU A 386 -10.94 -7.85 10.13
CA GLU A 386 -11.92 -8.50 11.01
C GLU A 386 -13.23 -7.71 11.16
N SER A 387 -13.72 -7.14 10.04
CA SER A 387 -14.93 -6.30 10.02
C SER A 387 -14.86 -5.04 10.92
N ILE A 388 -13.65 -4.54 11.16
CA ILE A 388 -13.39 -3.25 11.81
C ILE A 388 -12.73 -2.33 10.78
N LEU A 389 -13.22 -1.10 10.68
CA LEU A 389 -12.61 -0.06 9.86
C LEU A 389 -11.59 0.72 10.70
N TYR A 390 -10.35 0.72 10.26
CA TYR A 390 -9.25 1.43 10.89
C TYR A 390 -8.90 2.67 10.08
N ILE A 391 -8.89 3.82 10.76
CA ILE A 391 -8.48 5.09 10.18
C ILE A 391 -7.40 5.71 11.05
N ARG A 392 -6.29 6.09 10.42
CA ARG A 392 -5.31 6.97 11.03
C ARG A 392 -5.53 8.42 10.59
N HIS A 393 -5.42 9.33 11.54
CA HIS A 393 -5.33 10.77 11.31
C HIS A 393 -4.20 11.34 12.16
N GLY A 394 -3.03 11.54 11.54
CA GLY A 394 -1.81 12.00 12.20
C GLY A 394 -1.39 11.11 13.36
N ASN A 395 -1.53 11.64 14.58
CA ASN A 395 -1.15 10.97 15.83
C ASN A 395 -2.17 9.96 16.36
N THR A 396 -3.32 9.79 15.70
CA THR A 396 -4.42 8.96 16.20
C THR A 396 -4.77 7.84 15.23
N LEU A 397 -4.87 6.60 15.75
CA LEU A 397 -5.51 5.46 15.09
C LEU A 397 -6.87 5.24 15.75
N ILE A 398 -7.91 5.08 14.94
CA ILE A 398 -9.30 4.93 15.36
C ILE A 398 -9.83 3.62 14.79
N ALA A 399 -10.48 2.82 15.62
CA ALA A 399 -11.17 1.58 15.22
C ALA A 399 -12.68 1.82 15.25
N TYR A 400 -13.34 1.60 14.10
CA TYR A 400 -14.77 1.78 13.93
C TYR A 400 -15.47 0.45 13.71
N LYS A 401 -16.61 0.27 14.37
CA LYS A 401 -17.51 -0.87 14.15
C LYS A 401 -18.21 -0.69 12.80
N ILE A 402 -18.06 -1.68 11.90
CA ILE A 402 -18.72 -1.68 10.58
C ILE A 402 -19.55 -2.95 10.31
N LYS A 403 -19.81 -3.75 11.34
CA LYS A 403 -20.64 -4.95 11.29
C LYS A 403 -21.54 -5.06 12.50
#